data_AF-A0A5C4XA57-F1
#
_entry.id   AF-A0A5C4XA57-F1
#
_cell.length_a   1.000
_cell.length_b   1.000
_cell.length_c   1.000
_cell.angle_alpha   90.00
_cell.angle_beta   90.00
_cell.angle_gamma   90.00
#
_symmetry.space_group_name_H-M   'P 1'
#
loop_
_entity.id
_entity.type
_entity.pdbx_description
1 polymer ?
#
loop_
_entity_poly.entity_id
_entity_poly.type
_entity_poly.pdbx_seq_one_letter_code
_entity_poly.pdbx_strand_id
1 'polypeptide(L)'
;MTAPPSFIDFVEEVVDSLRDITPRPSVELGVLHGFCLDAAQEKRKKFVDFLTSPGGLTALSAALGQMPDKVLQADIEGKAWKFVRERSPGEPGEG
;
A
#
# COMPACT_ATOMS: atom_id res chain seq x y z
N MET A 1 4.06 -16.53 0.71
CA MET A 1 2.69 -16.66 1.25
C MET A 1 1.83 -15.61 0.58
N THR A 2 0.66 -15.98 0.07
CA THR A 2 -0.27 -15.04 -0.58
C THR A 2 -1.21 -14.47 0.48
N ALA A 3 -1.44 -13.15 0.45
CA ALA A 3 -2.40 -12.53 1.37
C ALA A 3 -3.85 -12.95 1.02
N PRO A 4 -4.78 -13.01 1.99
CA PRO A 4 -6.18 -13.30 1.71
C PRO A 4 -6.80 -12.22 0.80
N PRO A 5 -7.68 -12.57 -0.16
CA PRO A 5 -8.28 -11.59 -1.08
C PRO A 5 -8.93 -10.39 -0.36
N SER A 6 -9.72 -10.65 0.68
CA SER A 6 -10.38 -9.58 1.45
C SER A 6 -9.43 -8.62 2.18
N PHE A 7 -8.19 -9.03 2.40
CA PHE A 7 -7.14 -8.18 2.97
C PHE A 7 -6.43 -7.40 1.87
N ILE A 8 -6.21 -8.00 0.70
CA ILE A 8 -5.68 -7.30 -0.49
C ILE A 8 -6.60 -6.15 -0.88
N ASP A 9 -7.91 -6.39 -1.00
CA ASP A 9 -8.89 -5.35 -1.34
C ASP A 9 -8.84 -4.18 -0.34
N PHE A 10 -8.69 -4.49 0.95
CA PHE A 10 -8.57 -3.48 1.99
C PHE A 10 -7.26 -2.67 1.88
N VAL A 11 -6.14 -3.34 1.61
CA VAL A 11 -4.86 -2.67 1.39
C VAL A 11 -4.91 -1.80 0.14
N GLU A 12 -5.56 -2.26 -0.93
CA GLU A 12 -5.75 -1.50 -2.16
C GLU A 12 -6.55 -0.21 -1.91
N GLU A 13 -7.66 -0.29 -1.17
CA GLU A 13 -8.45 0.90 -0.77
C GLU A 13 -7.58 1.94 -0.04
N VAL A 14 -6.70 1.49 0.85
CA VAL A 14 -5.77 2.37 1.59
C VAL A 14 -4.69 2.95 0.67
N VAL A 15 -4.12 2.13 -0.22
CA VAL A 15 -3.10 2.56 -1.19
C VAL A 15 -3.65 3.62 -2.15
N ASP A 16 -4.84 3.39 -2.71
CA ASP A 16 -5.51 4.36 -3.60
C ASP A 16 -5.80 5.66 -2.83
N SER A 17 -6.38 5.57 -1.64
CA SER A 17 -6.65 6.75 -0.80
C SER A 17 -5.38 7.53 -0.51
N LEU A 18 -4.31 6.85 -0.10
CA LEU A 18 -3.05 7.51 0.24
C LEU A 18 -2.39 8.14 -0.98
N ARG A 19 -2.40 7.44 -2.13
CA ARG A 19 -1.87 7.94 -3.40
C ARG A 19 -2.53 9.26 -3.80
N ASP A 20 -3.85 9.35 -3.62
CA ASP A 20 -4.66 10.47 -4.08
C ASP A 20 -4.50 11.72 -3.18
N ILE A 21 -4.24 11.53 -1.88
CA ILE A 21 -4.07 12.64 -0.92
C ILE A 21 -2.62 13.14 -0.78
N THR A 22 -1.64 12.31 -1.11
CA THR A 22 -0.22 12.67 -0.95
C THR A 22 0.40 13.09 -2.29
N PRO A 23 1.21 14.15 -2.37
CA PRO A 23 1.98 14.42 -3.59
C PRO A 23 3.20 13.50 -3.72
N ARG A 24 3.60 12.79 -2.65
CA ARG A 24 4.84 12.01 -2.61
C ARG A 24 4.80 10.84 -3.61
N PRO A 25 5.91 10.58 -4.34
CA PRO A 25 5.97 9.48 -5.30
C PRO A 25 6.14 8.11 -4.63
N SER A 26 6.57 8.06 -3.37
CA SER A 26 6.80 6.84 -2.62
C SER A 26 6.35 6.96 -1.16
N VAL A 27 6.20 5.80 -0.53
CA VAL A 27 5.79 5.62 0.85
C VAL A 27 6.56 4.46 1.49
N GLU A 28 6.87 4.59 2.77
CA GLU A 28 7.51 3.53 3.54
C GLU A 28 6.47 2.49 4.00
N LEU A 29 6.87 1.22 4.09
CA LEU A 29 6.01 0.12 4.55
C LEU A 29 5.46 0.39 5.96
N GLY A 30 6.26 0.98 6.84
CA GLY A 30 5.81 1.35 8.19
C GLY A 30 4.73 2.43 8.17
N VAL A 31 4.78 3.37 7.22
CA VAL A 31 3.76 4.41 7.05
C VAL A 31 2.48 3.78 6.49
N LEU A 32 2.57 2.95 5.44
CA LEU A 32 1.42 2.21 4.91
C LEU A 32 0.76 1.33 5.99
N HIS A 33 1.56 0.69 6.83
CA HIS A 33 1.08 -0.12 7.95
C HIS A 33 0.29 0.72 8.96
N GLY A 34 0.79 1.91 9.31
CA GLY A 34 0.06 2.86 10.16
C GLY A 34 -1.31 3.25 9.56
N PHE A 35 -1.34 3.63 8.28
CA PHE A 35 -2.61 3.94 7.61
C PHE A 35 -3.57 2.75 7.54
N CYS A 36 -3.05 1.54 7.34
CA CYS A 36 -3.87 0.32 7.41
C CYS A 36 -4.44 0.10 8.82
N LEU A 37 -3.67 0.37 9.88
CA LEU A 37 -4.17 0.26 11.25
C LEU A 37 -5.27 1.28 11.53
N ASP A 38 -5.07 2.54 11.14
CA ASP A 38 -6.07 3.60 11.33
C ASP A 38 -7.37 3.28 10.57
N ALA A 39 -7.26 2.92 9.29
CA ALA A 39 -8.41 2.54 8.47
C ALA A 39 -9.11 1.27 9.01
N ALA A 40 -8.36 0.31 9.56
CA ALA A 40 -8.94 -0.88 10.17
C ALA A 40 -9.71 -0.54 11.45
N GLN A 41 -9.20 0.36 12.30
CA GLN A 41 -9.89 0.79 13.51
C GLN A 41 -11.24 1.46 13.22
N GLU A 42 -11.30 2.25 12.15
CA GLU A 42 -12.51 2.95 11.73
C GLU A 42 -13.51 2.06 10.98
N LYS A 43 -13.02 1.32 9.96
CA LYS A 43 -13.89 0.69 8.95
C LYS A 43 -13.92 -0.83 9.02
N ARG A 44 -12.83 -1.49 9.46
CA ARG A 44 -12.69 -2.96 9.38
C ARG A 44 -11.95 -3.52 10.61
N LYS A 45 -12.57 -3.42 11.80
CA LYS A 45 -11.96 -3.79 13.09
C LYS A 45 -11.38 -5.22 13.13
N LYS A 46 -11.92 -6.14 12.34
CA LYS A 46 -11.42 -7.52 12.20
C LYS A 46 -9.95 -7.62 11.78
N PHE A 47 -9.38 -6.59 11.17
CA PHE A 47 -7.99 -6.58 10.72
C PHE A 47 -7.01 -5.96 11.73
N VAL A 48 -7.50 -5.32 12.80
CA VAL A 48 -6.62 -4.63 13.78
C VAL A 48 -5.67 -5.62 14.45
N ASP A 49 -6.20 -6.69 15.05
CA ASP A 49 -5.39 -7.72 15.73
C ASP A 49 -4.42 -8.42 14.77
N PHE A 50 -4.84 -8.57 13.51
CA PHE A 50 -3.98 -9.16 12.49
C PHE A 50 -2.82 -8.22 12.13
N LEU A 51 -3.11 -6.94 11.88
CA LEU A 51 -2.12 -5.93 11.53
C LEU A 51 -1.12 -5.66 12.67
N THR A 52 -1.52 -5.78 13.93
CA THR A 52 -0.59 -5.63 15.08
C THR A 52 0.31 -6.86 15.29
N SER A 53 0.06 -7.97 14.59
CA SER A 53 0.90 -9.16 14.64
C SER A 53 2.08 -9.09 13.65
N PRO A 54 3.20 -9.79 13.91
CA PRO A 54 4.30 -9.92 12.93
C PRO A 54 3.85 -10.51 11.58
N GLY A 55 2.83 -11.38 11.60
CA GLY A 55 2.23 -11.96 10.40
C GLY A 55 1.49 -10.92 9.56
N GLY A 56 0.88 -9.91 10.19
CA GLY A 56 0.18 -8.81 9.52
C GLY A 56 1.12 -7.95 8.68
N LEU A 57 2.29 -7.59 9.21
CA LEU A 57 3.27 -6.81 8.46
C LEU A 57 3.81 -7.59 7.25
N THR A 58 4.06 -8.89 7.42
CA THR A 58 4.48 -9.78 6.33
C THR A 58 3.40 -9.88 5.26
N ALA A 59 2.14 -10.03 5.68
CA ALA A 59 1.00 -10.10 4.76
C ALA A 59 0.75 -8.77 4.04
N LEU A 60 0.98 -7.62 4.69
CA LEU A 60 0.91 -6.30 4.05
C LEU A 60 1.93 -6.19 2.92
N SER A 61 3.20 -6.50 3.20
CA SER A 61 4.24 -6.51 2.16
C SER A 61 3.88 -7.46 1.00
N ALA A 62 3.37 -8.65 1.31
CA ALA A 62 2.90 -9.59 0.29
C ALA A 62 1.67 -9.10 -0.50
N ALA A 63 0.76 -8.34 0.12
CA ALA A 63 -0.40 -7.75 -0.55
C ALA A 63 0.05 -6.65 -1.53
N LEU A 64 0.97 -5.78 -1.12
CA LEU A 64 1.53 -4.74 -1.99
C LEU A 64 2.24 -5.35 -3.22
N GLY A 65 2.98 -6.45 -3.03
CA GLY A 65 3.61 -7.19 -4.13
C GLY A 65 2.64 -7.84 -5.12
N GLN A 66 1.35 -7.93 -4.79
CA GLN A 66 0.30 -8.49 -5.66
C GLN A 66 -0.45 -7.42 -6.47
N MET A 67 -0.16 -6.13 -6.29
CA MET A 67 -0.80 -5.01 -6.98
C MET A 67 0.22 -4.12 -7.73
N PRO A 68 0.99 -4.70 -8.68
CA PRO A 68 2.07 -3.99 -9.38
C PRO A 68 1.59 -2.82 -10.27
N ASP A 69 0.30 -2.78 -10.59
CA ASP A 69 -0.36 -1.68 -11.30
C ASP A 69 -0.63 -0.46 -10.41
N LYS A 70 -0.57 -0.62 -9.07
CA LYS A 70 -0.80 0.45 -8.09
C LYS A 70 0.47 0.89 -7.39
N VAL A 71 1.32 -0.08 -7.02
CA VAL A 71 2.57 0.16 -6.30
C VAL A 71 3.67 -0.76 -6.78
N LEU A 72 4.88 -0.23 -6.81
CA LEU A 72 6.09 -0.99 -7.15
C LEU A 72 7.07 -0.92 -5.98
N GLN A 73 7.74 -2.02 -5.69
CA GLN A 73 8.78 -2.05 -4.68
C GLN A 73 9.93 -1.12 -5.11
N ALA A 74 10.31 -0.17 -4.26
CA ALA A 74 11.30 0.85 -4.57
C ALA A 74 12.72 0.50 -4.11
N ASP A 75 12.86 -0.48 -3.21
CA ASP A 75 14.14 -0.97 -2.70
C ASP A 75 14.18 -2.51 -2.65
N ILE A 76 15.38 -3.08 -2.45
CA ILE A 76 15.58 -4.54 -2.40
C ILE A 76 14.96 -5.15 -1.13
N GLU A 77 14.83 -4.36 -0.07
CA GLU A 77 14.41 -4.83 1.26
C GLU A 77 12.88 -4.83 1.47
N GLY A 78 12.11 -4.25 0.54
CA GLY A 78 10.65 -4.10 0.64
C GLY A 78 10.20 -3.02 1.61
N LYS A 79 11.08 -2.08 1.97
CA LYS A 79 10.81 -1.05 2.97
C LYS A 79 10.15 0.19 2.37
N ALA A 80 10.36 0.45 1.08
CA ALA A 80 9.74 1.55 0.36
C ALA A 80 8.98 1.04 -0.88
N TRP A 81 7.86 1.71 -1.15
CA TRP A 81 6.95 1.42 -2.26
C TRP A 81 6.69 2.70 -3.03
N LYS A 82 6.83 2.65 -4.36
CA LYS A 82 6.56 3.75 -5.28
C LYS A 82 5.13 3.62 -5.78
N PHE A 83 4.34 4.70 -5.71
CA PHE A 83 3.02 4.71 -6.31
C PHE A 83 3.14 4.74 -7.83
N VAL A 84 2.35 3.90 -8.49
CA VAL A 84 2.08 4.00 -9.91
C VAL A 84 0.99 5.04 -10.08
N ARG A 85 1.32 6.10 -10.83
CA ARG A 85 0.39 7.16 -11.22
C ARG A 85 0.31 7.13 -12.72
N GLU A 86 -0.91 7.10 -13.26
CA GLU A 86 -1.10 7.38 -14.67
C GLU A 86 -0.58 8.79 -14.94
N ARG A 87 0.30 8.90 -15.95
CA ARG A 87 0.84 10.20 -16.36
C ARG A 87 -0.34 11.10 -16.69
N SER A 88 -0.46 12.22 -15.99
CA SER A 88 -1.49 13.20 -16.33
C SER A 88 -1.23 13.67 -17.77
N PRO A 89 -2.25 13.73 -18.65
CA PRO A 89 -2.08 14.24 -20.01
C PRO A 89 -1.72 15.73 -19.90
N GLY A 90 -0.42 16.04 -19.93
CA GLY A 90 0.09 17.40 -19.74
C GLY A 90 1.56 17.50 -19.36
N GLU A 91 2.21 16.42 -18.91
CA GLU A 91 3.66 16.45 -18.66
C GLU A 91 4.44 16.28 -19.97
N PRO A 92 5.27 17.26 -20.40
CA PRO A 92 6.07 17.13 -21.60
C PRO A 92 7.01 15.92 -21.47
N GLY A 93 7.03 15.08 -22.50
CA GLY A 93 8.04 14.05 -22.65
C GLY A 93 9.40 14.72 -22.82
N GLU A 94 10.33 14.46 -21.90
CA GLU A 94 11.75 14.63 -22.22
C GLU A 94 12.04 13.67 -23.38
N GLY A 95 12.27 14.24 -24.55
CA GLY A 95 12.75 13.56 -25.76
C GLY A 95 14.26 13.57 -25.85
#